data_AF-A0A1Q7Q0F1-F1
#
_entry.id   AF-A0A1Q7Q0F1-F1
#
_cell.length_a   1.000
_cell.length_b   1.000
_cell.length_c   1.000
_cell.angle_alpha   90.00
_cell.angle_beta   90.00
_cell.angle_gamma   90.00
#
_symmetry.space_group_name_H-M   'P 1'
#
loop_
_entity.id
_entity.type
_entity.pdbx_description
1 polymer ?
#
loop_
_entity_poly.entity_id
_entity_poly.type
_entity_poly.pdbx_seq_one_letter_code
_entity_poly.pdbx_strand_id
1 'polypeptide(L)'
;MVRALDRAFDTTVLAWSRAGEDRQALARMLEGQAHVVERMGPVDALFAEGMGFVLGCPAGYCRYGWFPSVLKHVMETQDFDFIHFDHPHTALTWPQIKRLQPDARLVLDAHNVEAEIMERLADTAPRWQRKGLRWQAGRIHELERELARNVDLVLTCSDKDAGAFRDMGARRVRVVPNAIPPPEASLVAQRHDVVFVGSLDWRPNADAAVVLAKEIWPRCRALLPGARLVIVGRNPPLHVQTLASHDVAIEGSVPSVRPYLDRAFATAVPLRAGSGTRIKILEAWAAGVPVIASRIAAEGLPCSDGKDLILAEEPSEFARALVRLWRDRQLADELVREGRRTVEPFTADKIAQAVARHYRELIEPESARPYSDAYAPAMAATPQRRARARAFSSISARYASSRALCSASESAAALPGGTSTPAPPASSSGSSPTALAMTQRPRANASSAVSGSPSVSEGIAITSAAANTSRASSR
;
A
#
# COMPACT_ATOMS: atom_id res chain seq x y z
N MET A 1 -8.36 -0.33 -0.89
CA MET A 1 -8.97 -0.69 0.41
C MET A 1 -9.99 0.34 0.88
N VAL A 2 -9.59 1.55 1.30
CA VAL A 2 -10.50 2.55 1.90
C VAL A 2 -11.75 2.83 1.06
N ARG A 3 -11.61 3.08 -0.26
CA ARG A 3 -12.77 3.24 -1.17
C ARG A 3 -13.70 2.03 -1.22
N ALA A 4 -13.17 0.82 -1.05
CA ALA A 4 -13.98 -0.39 -1.03
C ALA A 4 -14.80 -0.49 0.25
N LEU A 5 -14.20 -0.14 1.38
CA LEU A 5 -14.89 -0.05 2.67
C LEU A 5 -15.97 1.03 2.63
N ASP A 6 -15.63 2.21 2.12
CA ASP A 6 -16.52 3.37 2.03
C ASP A 6 -17.77 3.13 1.14
N ARG A 7 -17.64 2.31 0.10
CA ARG A 7 -18.79 1.87 -0.70
C ARG A 7 -19.70 0.86 0.02
N ALA A 8 -19.12 0.04 0.91
CA ALA A 8 -19.82 -1.06 1.56
C ALA A 8 -20.37 -0.70 2.96
N PHE A 9 -19.74 0.26 3.63
CA PHE A 9 -19.97 0.64 5.03
C PHE A 9 -20.00 2.16 5.14
N ASP A 10 -20.74 2.68 6.12
CA ASP A 10 -20.64 4.08 6.48
C ASP A 10 -19.26 4.32 7.13
N THR A 11 -18.40 5.09 6.49
CA THR A 11 -16.97 5.13 6.85
C THR A 11 -16.55 6.52 7.30
N THR A 12 -15.90 6.60 8.46
CA THR A 12 -15.19 7.76 8.97
C THR A 12 -13.69 7.51 8.85
N VAL A 13 -12.98 8.31 8.06
CA VAL A 13 -11.54 8.16 7.83
C VAL A 13 -10.78 9.25 8.57
N LEU A 14 -9.83 8.87 9.41
CA LEU A 14 -8.88 9.76 10.05
C LEU A 14 -7.52 9.61 9.36
N ALA A 15 -7.04 10.64 8.66
CA ALA A 15 -5.79 10.56 7.90
C ALA A 15 -4.76 11.59 8.35
N TRP A 16 -3.48 11.20 8.36
CA TRP A 16 -2.38 12.11 8.67
C TRP A 16 -1.86 12.79 7.41
N SER A 17 -2.01 14.11 7.33
CA SER A 17 -1.51 14.94 6.23
C SER A 17 -0.14 15.52 6.54
N ARG A 18 0.68 15.64 5.50
CA ARG A 18 1.92 16.43 5.50
C ARG A 18 1.62 17.89 5.16
N ALA A 19 2.55 18.78 5.51
CA ALA A 19 2.49 20.17 5.08
C ALA A 19 2.51 20.26 3.54
N GLY A 20 1.58 21.01 2.95
CA GLY A 20 1.45 21.19 1.50
C GLY A 20 0.61 20.14 0.77
N GLU A 21 0.11 19.10 1.45
CA GLU A 21 -0.85 18.15 0.85
C GLU A 21 -2.26 18.75 0.78
N ASP A 22 -2.99 18.43 -0.29
CA ASP A 22 -4.38 18.82 -0.46
C ASP A 22 -5.27 18.06 0.53
N ARG A 23 -5.63 18.76 1.61
CA ARG A 23 -6.43 18.24 2.72
C ARG A 23 -7.85 17.83 2.30
N GLN A 24 -8.35 18.33 1.17
CA GLN A 24 -9.68 17.97 0.66
C GLN A 24 -9.63 16.84 -0.37
N ALA A 25 -8.46 16.48 -0.89
CA ALA A 25 -8.36 15.41 -1.88
C ALA A 25 -8.94 14.09 -1.38
N LEU A 26 -8.69 13.74 -0.12
CA LEU A 26 -9.24 12.53 0.50
C LEU A 26 -10.76 12.62 0.67
N ALA A 27 -11.28 13.74 1.15
CA ALA A 27 -12.71 13.97 1.32
C ALA A 27 -13.47 13.92 -0.02
N ARG A 28 -12.85 14.36 -1.12
CA ARG A 28 -13.44 14.27 -2.47
C ARG A 28 -13.43 12.85 -3.04
N MET A 29 -12.64 11.94 -2.47
CA MET A 29 -12.52 10.55 -2.94
C MET A 29 -13.41 9.56 -2.19
N LEU A 30 -14.09 10.02 -1.14
CA LEU A 30 -14.90 9.22 -0.22
C LEU A 30 -16.32 9.78 -0.17
N GLU A 31 -17.28 8.88 -0.03
CA GLU A 31 -18.68 9.19 0.23
C GLU A 31 -18.94 9.40 1.73
N GLY A 32 -18.10 8.83 2.60
CA GLY A 32 -18.13 8.99 4.05
C GLY A 32 -17.39 10.23 4.59
N GLN A 33 -17.24 10.28 5.91
CA GLN A 33 -16.56 11.38 6.60
C GLN A 33 -15.04 11.25 6.50
N ALA A 34 -14.33 12.36 6.32
CA ALA A 34 -12.86 12.37 6.33
C ALA A 34 -12.34 13.50 7.24
N HIS A 35 -11.59 13.11 8.26
CA HIS A 35 -10.87 14.00 9.16
C HIS A 35 -9.38 13.94 8.85
N VAL A 36 -8.80 15.09 8.53
CA VAL A 36 -7.36 15.20 8.25
C VAL A 36 -6.66 15.82 9.45
N VAL A 37 -5.72 15.06 10.03
CA VAL A 37 -4.90 15.49 11.16
C VAL A 37 -3.53 15.91 10.64
N GLU A 38 -3.10 17.10 11.04
CA GLU A 38 -1.76 17.57 10.71
C GLU A 38 -0.73 16.75 11.50
N ARG A 39 0.30 16.27 10.79
CA ARG A 39 1.43 15.62 11.45
C ARG A 39 2.12 16.61 12.37
N MET A 40 2.70 16.09 13.46
CA MET A 40 3.53 16.89 14.36
C MET A 40 4.62 17.63 13.59
N GLY A 41 4.88 18.86 14.02
CA GLY A 41 5.98 19.66 13.50
C GLY A 41 7.33 18.95 13.69
N PRO A 42 8.37 19.35 12.95
CA PRO A 42 9.67 18.67 12.97
C PRO A 42 10.30 18.57 14.37
N VAL A 43 10.13 19.62 15.18
CA VAL A 43 10.65 19.69 16.56
C VAL A 43 9.92 18.71 17.48
N ASP A 44 8.59 18.71 17.45
CA ASP A 44 7.78 17.80 18.25
C ASP A 44 7.96 16.34 17.82
N ALA A 45 8.13 16.10 16.52
CA ALA A 45 8.47 14.80 15.99
C ALA A 45 9.83 14.34 16.51
N LEU A 46 10.87 15.19 16.46
CA LEU A 46 12.20 14.86 16.99
C LEU A 46 12.15 14.54 18.49
N PHE A 47 11.44 15.36 19.27
CA PHE A 47 11.24 15.11 20.70
C PHE A 47 10.50 13.79 20.96
N ALA A 48 9.42 13.52 20.21
CA ALA A 48 8.67 12.27 20.30
C ALA A 48 9.51 11.05 19.92
N GLU A 49 10.37 11.14 18.91
CA GLU A 49 11.31 10.09 18.53
C GLU A 49 12.38 9.87 19.62
N GLY A 50 12.92 10.94 20.19
CA GLY A 50 13.87 10.86 21.30
C GLY A 50 13.26 10.18 22.54
N MET A 51 12.05 10.59 22.93
CA MET A 51 11.30 9.95 24.01
C MET A 51 10.92 8.50 23.68
N GLY A 52 10.50 8.25 22.44
CA GLY A 52 10.14 6.92 22.00
C GLY A 52 11.32 5.96 22.01
N PHE A 53 12.53 6.41 21.68
CA PHE A 53 13.75 5.63 21.80
C PHE A 53 14.00 5.19 23.26
N VAL A 54 13.83 6.10 24.22
CA VAL A 54 13.94 5.80 25.67
C VAL A 54 12.86 4.80 26.11
N LEU A 55 11.66 4.90 25.55
CA LEU A 55 10.52 4.04 25.87
C LEU A 55 10.50 2.71 25.07
N GLY A 56 11.50 2.48 24.21
CA GLY A 56 11.62 1.27 23.40
C GLY A 56 10.66 1.18 22.21
N CYS A 57 10.07 2.30 21.78
CA CYS A 57 9.25 2.40 20.57
C CYS A 57 10.16 2.34 19.32
N PRO A 58 9.73 1.67 18.23
CA PRO A 58 10.47 1.72 16.98
C PRO A 58 10.65 3.15 16.46
N ALA A 59 11.85 3.47 15.99
CA ALA A 59 12.10 4.76 15.36
C ALA A 59 11.18 4.95 14.14
N GLY A 60 10.59 6.14 14.02
CA GLY A 60 9.60 6.46 12.98
C GLY A 60 8.15 6.29 13.43
N TYR A 61 7.89 5.53 14.50
CA TYR A 61 6.53 5.16 14.92
C TYR A 61 6.01 6.13 15.99
N CYS A 62 6.92 6.66 16.79
CA CYS A 62 6.64 7.54 17.92
C CYS A 62 5.81 8.76 17.51
N ARG A 63 6.01 9.25 16.29
CA ARG A 63 5.25 10.39 15.76
C ARG A 63 3.74 10.13 15.57
N TYR A 64 3.31 8.86 15.60
CA TYR A 64 1.91 8.45 15.45
C TYR A 64 1.27 7.98 16.77
N GLY A 65 2.05 7.85 17.85
CA GLY A 65 1.55 7.30 19.11
C GLY A 65 0.76 8.29 19.98
N TRP A 66 0.62 9.53 19.54
CA TRP A 66 -0.23 10.51 20.22
C TRP A 66 -1.71 10.23 19.91
N PHE A 67 -2.60 10.60 20.83
CA PHE A 67 -4.05 10.46 20.67
C PHE A 67 -4.62 11.83 20.31
N PRO A 68 -4.84 12.15 19.02
CA PRO A 68 -5.28 13.49 18.63
C PRO A 68 -6.63 13.82 19.26
N SER A 69 -6.83 15.09 19.62
CA SER A 69 -8.11 15.60 20.16
C SER A 69 -9.29 15.26 19.23
N VAL A 70 -9.05 15.26 17.91
CA VAL A 70 -10.03 14.82 16.89
C VAL A 70 -10.36 13.34 17.02
N LEU A 71 -9.37 12.46 17.18
CA LEU A 71 -9.60 11.02 17.37
C LEU A 71 -10.41 10.78 18.64
N LYS A 72 -10.05 11.45 19.75
CA LYS A 72 -10.79 11.36 21.00
C LYS A 72 -12.26 11.78 20.81
N HIS A 73 -12.48 12.94 20.22
CA HIS A 73 -13.82 13.47 19.99
C HIS A 73 -14.67 12.52 19.14
N VAL A 74 -14.12 11.98 18.05
CA VAL A 74 -14.83 11.00 17.19
C VAL A 74 -15.16 9.73 17.96
N MET A 75 -14.22 9.20 18.76
CA MET A 75 -14.45 7.99 19.58
C MET A 75 -15.45 8.21 20.73
N GLU A 76 -15.65 9.44 21.20
CA GLU A 76 -16.59 9.78 22.27
C GLU A 76 -17.99 10.16 21.75
N THR A 77 -18.12 10.55 20.49
CA THR A 77 -19.37 11.08 19.91
C THR A 77 -20.04 10.13 18.93
N GLN A 78 -19.32 9.10 18.47
CA GLN A 78 -19.79 8.13 17.49
C GLN A 78 -19.46 6.71 17.95
N ASP A 79 -20.35 5.76 17.68
CA ASP A 79 -20.15 4.34 17.96
C ASP A 79 -19.71 3.60 16.70
N PHE A 80 -18.76 2.67 16.85
CA PHE A 80 -18.20 1.93 15.71
C PHE A 80 -18.32 0.42 15.89
N ASP A 81 -18.73 -0.26 14.82
CA ASP A 81 -18.70 -1.73 14.78
C ASP A 81 -17.25 -2.23 14.60
N PHE A 82 -16.44 -1.48 13.83
CA PHE A 82 -15.03 -1.80 13.57
C PHE A 82 -14.14 -0.57 13.60
N ILE A 83 -12.91 -0.80 14.06
CA ILE A 83 -11.79 0.12 13.90
C ILE A 83 -10.71 -0.57 13.05
N HIS A 84 -10.41 -0.02 11.87
CA HIS A 84 -9.41 -0.52 10.95
C HIS A 84 -8.12 0.29 11.04
N PHE A 85 -7.04 -0.37 11.45
CA PHE A 85 -5.69 0.17 11.50
C PHE A 85 -4.94 -0.15 10.21
N ASP A 86 -4.69 0.86 9.38
CA ASP A 86 -3.84 0.74 8.19
C ASP A 86 -2.38 0.85 8.63
N HIS A 87 -1.65 -0.27 8.66
CA HIS A 87 -0.31 -0.46 9.25
C HIS A 87 -0.21 -0.49 10.79
N PRO A 88 0.76 -1.24 11.35
CA PRO A 88 1.03 -1.31 12.79
C PRO A 88 1.22 0.03 13.50
N HIS A 89 1.84 1.02 12.84
CA HIS A 89 2.10 2.32 13.45
C HIS A 89 0.82 3.16 13.71
N THR A 90 -0.30 2.88 13.02
CA THR A 90 -1.58 3.53 13.31
C THR A 90 -2.32 2.88 14.49
N ALA A 91 -1.91 1.67 14.89
CA ALA A 91 -2.50 0.93 15.99
C ALA A 91 -1.86 1.21 17.36
N LEU A 92 -0.90 2.14 17.48
CA LEU A 92 -0.23 2.44 18.76
C LEU A 92 -1.19 2.90 19.87
N THR A 93 -2.37 3.40 19.51
CA THR A 93 -3.39 3.89 20.43
C THR A 93 -4.55 2.91 20.61
N TRP A 94 -4.41 1.66 20.14
CA TRP A 94 -5.41 0.61 20.29
C TRP A 94 -5.92 0.42 21.74
N PRO A 95 -5.10 0.55 22.82
CA PRO A 95 -5.61 0.37 24.18
C PRO A 95 -6.61 1.45 24.58
N GLN A 96 -6.38 2.71 24.19
CA GLN A 96 -7.31 3.81 24.47
C GLN A 96 -8.57 3.69 23.64
N ILE A 97 -8.44 3.34 22.35
CA ILE A 97 -9.58 3.10 21.47
C ILE A 97 -10.46 2.00 22.05
N LYS A 98 -9.88 0.87 22.51
CA LYS A 98 -10.65 -0.23 23.10
C LYS A 98 -11.34 0.13 24.41
N ARG A 99 -10.85 1.13 25.15
CA ARG A 99 -11.51 1.64 26.35
C ARG A 99 -12.72 2.51 26.02
N LEU A 100 -12.61 3.35 24.99
CA LEU A 100 -13.69 4.25 24.55
C LEU A 100 -14.76 3.49 23.74
N GLN A 101 -14.34 2.48 22.98
CA GLN A 101 -15.17 1.67 22.09
C GLN A 101 -15.01 0.17 22.43
N PRO A 102 -15.55 -0.30 23.58
CA PRO A 102 -15.32 -1.65 24.09
C PRO A 102 -15.93 -2.75 23.19
N ASP A 103 -17.02 -2.43 22.48
CA ASP A 103 -17.72 -3.39 21.63
C ASP A 103 -17.16 -3.42 20.19
N ALA A 104 -16.43 -2.38 19.78
CA ALA A 104 -15.83 -2.31 18.46
C ALA A 104 -14.79 -3.42 18.24
N ARG A 105 -14.84 -4.04 17.07
CA ARG A 105 -13.85 -5.03 16.62
C ARG A 105 -12.61 -4.32 16.07
N LEU A 106 -11.44 -4.72 16.54
CA LEU A 106 -10.17 -4.16 16.09
C LEU A 106 -9.62 -4.97 14.93
N VAL A 107 -9.36 -4.32 13.80
CA VAL A 107 -8.80 -4.93 12.59
C VAL A 107 -7.46 -4.26 12.28
N LEU A 108 -6.40 -5.05 12.15
CA LEU A 108 -5.09 -4.58 11.68
C LEU A 108 -4.91 -4.98 10.22
N ASP A 109 -4.71 -4.02 9.33
CA ASP A 109 -4.26 -4.26 7.96
C ASP A 109 -2.74 -4.15 7.88
N ALA A 110 -2.08 -5.30 7.86
CA ALA A 110 -0.64 -5.42 7.80
C ALA A 110 -0.18 -5.63 6.35
N HIS A 111 0.35 -4.55 5.76
CA HIS A 111 0.83 -4.54 4.37
C HIS A 111 2.10 -5.39 4.15
N ASN A 112 2.80 -5.71 5.23
CA ASN A 112 4.01 -6.50 5.28
C ASN A 112 4.31 -6.86 6.75
N VAL A 113 5.26 -7.77 6.95
CA VAL A 113 5.98 -7.92 8.22
C VAL A 113 7.08 -6.87 8.28
N GLU A 114 6.84 -5.78 9.01
CA GLU A 114 7.70 -4.59 9.05
C GLU A 114 9.05 -4.92 9.70
N ALA A 115 9.08 -5.85 10.66
CA ALA A 115 10.32 -6.32 11.27
C ALA A 115 11.26 -6.99 10.25
N GLU A 116 10.72 -7.84 9.37
CA GLU A 116 11.49 -8.57 8.36
C GLU A 116 12.15 -7.60 7.36
N ILE A 117 11.48 -6.49 7.03
CA ILE A 117 12.08 -5.43 6.19
C ILE A 117 13.35 -4.90 6.83
N MET A 118 13.30 -4.58 8.13
CA MET A 118 14.46 -4.04 8.84
C MET A 118 15.58 -5.06 8.98
N GLU A 119 15.27 -6.35 9.18
CA GLU A 119 16.26 -7.43 9.19
C GLU A 119 17.00 -7.55 7.85
N ARG A 120 16.25 -7.62 6.74
CA ARG A 120 16.81 -7.69 5.38
C ARG A 120 17.65 -6.44 5.04
N LEU A 121 17.20 -5.25 5.46
CA LEU A 121 17.98 -4.03 5.33
C LEU A 121 19.28 -4.09 6.14
N ALA A 122 19.26 -4.67 7.34
CA ALA A 122 20.45 -4.82 8.18
C ALA A 122 21.51 -5.76 7.56
N ASP A 123 21.06 -6.83 6.91
CA ASP A 123 21.95 -7.82 6.28
C ASP A 123 22.70 -7.23 5.07
N THR A 124 22.03 -6.33 4.34
CA THR A 124 22.60 -5.60 3.20
C THR A 124 23.26 -4.27 3.58
N ALA A 125 23.19 -3.85 4.84
CA ALA A 125 23.75 -2.57 5.29
C ALA A 125 25.25 -2.66 5.65
N PRO A 126 25.97 -1.52 5.61
CA PRO A 126 27.31 -1.41 6.17
C PRO A 126 27.37 -1.85 7.65
N ARG A 127 28.51 -2.41 8.07
CA ARG A 127 28.68 -2.99 9.42
C ARG A 127 28.29 -2.05 10.57
N TRP A 128 28.54 -0.74 10.40
CA TRP A 128 28.23 0.26 11.42
C TRP A 128 26.73 0.52 11.60
N GLN A 129 25.89 0.30 10.57
CA GLN A 129 24.43 0.47 10.65
C GLN A 129 23.71 -0.80 11.14
N ARG A 130 24.31 -1.98 10.90
CA ARG A 130 23.67 -3.29 11.10
C ARG A 130 23.08 -3.49 12.49
N LYS A 131 23.81 -3.09 13.55
CA LYS A 131 23.35 -3.26 14.94
C LYS A 131 22.10 -2.42 15.24
N GLY A 132 22.06 -1.19 14.74
CA GLY A 132 20.91 -0.29 14.92
C GLY A 132 19.67 -0.81 14.19
N LEU A 133 19.82 -1.27 12.94
CA LEU A 133 18.72 -1.83 12.17
C LEU A 133 18.17 -3.13 12.79
N ARG A 134 19.04 -4.02 13.29
CA ARG A 134 18.60 -5.22 14.01
C ARG A 134 17.89 -4.92 15.33
N TRP A 135 18.37 -3.91 16.07
CA TRP A 135 17.67 -3.45 17.26
C TRP A 135 16.27 -2.92 16.91
N GLN A 136 16.16 -2.11 15.85
CA GLN A 136 14.88 -1.57 15.37
C GLN A 136 13.94 -2.71 14.93
N ALA A 137 14.43 -3.69 14.16
CA ALA A 137 13.67 -4.88 13.79
C ALA A 137 13.10 -5.60 15.02
N GLY A 138 13.93 -5.80 16.06
CA GLY A 138 13.48 -6.41 17.30
C GLY A 138 12.45 -5.59 18.08
N ARG A 139 12.39 -4.26 17.92
CA ARG A 139 11.30 -3.44 18.51
C ARG A 139 10.02 -3.54 17.71
N ILE A 140 10.12 -3.50 16.38
CA ILE A 140 8.97 -3.64 15.49
C ILE A 140 8.33 -5.02 15.69
N HIS A 141 9.14 -6.08 15.77
CA HIS A 141 8.63 -7.44 16.02
C HIS A 141 7.87 -7.55 17.34
N GLU A 142 8.34 -6.89 18.41
CA GLU A 142 7.61 -6.86 19.67
C GLU A 142 6.27 -6.15 19.57
N LEU A 143 6.22 -5.03 18.83
CA LEU A 143 4.99 -4.29 18.57
C LEU A 143 4.01 -5.12 17.72
N GLU A 144 4.45 -5.67 16.58
CA GLU A 144 3.62 -6.50 15.71
C GLU A 144 3.03 -7.68 16.46
N ARG A 145 3.84 -8.35 17.30
CA ARG A 145 3.40 -9.44 18.16
C ARG A 145 2.41 -9.01 19.24
N GLU A 146 2.59 -7.82 19.82
CA GLU A 146 1.62 -7.24 20.75
C GLU A 146 0.29 -7.01 20.03
N LEU A 147 0.30 -6.36 18.87
CA LEU A 147 -0.89 -6.05 18.08
C LEU A 147 -1.61 -7.33 17.64
N ALA A 148 -0.88 -8.28 17.05
CA ALA A 148 -1.40 -9.58 16.61
C ALA A 148 -2.26 -10.26 17.68
N ARG A 149 -1.81 -10.23 18.94
CA ARG A 149 -2.48 -10.90 20.07
C ARG A 149 -3.71 -10.16 20.60
N ASN A 150 -3.82 -8.86 20.33
CA ASN A 150 -4.82 -7.99 20.94
C ASN A 150 -5.89 -7.49 19.95
N VAL A 151 -5.66 -7.57 18.64
CA VAL A 151 -6.69 -7.28 17.63
C VAL A 151 -7.60 -8.50 17.37
N ASP A 152 -8.82 -8.25 16.88
CA ASP A 152 -9.80 -9.28 16.56
C ASP A 152 -9.52 -9.97 15.20
N LEU A 153 -8.90 -9.24 14.26
CA LEU A 153 -8.52 -9.73 12.93
C LEU A 153 -7.24 -9.04 12.44
N VAL A 154 -6.35 -9.82 11.84
CA VAL A 154 -5.22 -9.30 11.03
C VAL A 154 -5.50 -9.61 9.56
N LEU A 155 -5.53 -8.57 8.72
CA LEU A 155 -5.47 -8.68 7.27
C LEU A 155 -3.99 -8.64 6.86
N THR A 156 -3.62 -9.49 5.90
CA THR A 156 -2.24 -9.63 5.41
C THR A 156 -2.24 -9.71 3.89
N CYS A 157 -1.17 -9.29 3.23
CA CYS A 157 -1.16 -9.28 1.76
C CYS A 157 -0.73 -10.60 1.10
N SER A 158 -0.19 -11.56 1.87
CA SER A 158 0.27 -12.85 1.36
C SER A 158 0.13 -13.98 2.39
N ASP A 159 0.13 -15.24 1.94
CA ASP A 159 0.12 -16.41 2.84
C ASP A 159 1.35 -16.48 3.74
N LYS A 160 2.49 -15.98 3.26
CA LYS A 160 3.73 -15.88 4.04
C LYS A 160 3.55 -14.92 5.21
N ASP A 161 3.06 -13.72 4.94
CA ASP A 161 2.78 -12.72 5.99
C ASP A 161 1.73 -13.28 6.97
N ALA A 162 0.71 -13.97 6.45
CA ALA A 162 -0.29 -14.63 7.28
C ALA A 162 0.33 -15.68 8.22
N GLY A 163 1.29 -16.48 7.74
CA GLY A 163 2.07 -17.41 8.55
C GLY A 163 2.80 -16.68 9.68
N ALA A 164 3.53 -15.63 9.36
CA ALA A 164 4.26 -14.85 10.36
C ALA A 164 3.35 -14.26 11.45
N PHE A 165 2.19 -13.68 11.08
CA PHE A 165 1.25 -13.14 12.07
C PHE A 165 0.56 -14.24 12.90
N ARG A 166 0.32 -15.43 12.33
CA ARG A 166 -0.15 -16.60 13.10
C ARG A 166 0.89 -17.02 14.15
N ASP A 167 2.16 -17.09 13.76
CA ASP A 167 3.27 -17.42 14.67
C ASP A 167 3.45 -16.38 15.78
N MET A 168 3.16 -15.11 15.48
CA MET A 168 3.12 -14.04 16.48
C MET A 168 1.93 -14.17 17.47
N GLY A 169 0.95 -15.02 17.18
CA GLY A 169 -0.20 -15.31 18.03
C GLY A 169 -1.48 -14.58 17.63
N ALA A 170 -1.61 -14.21 16.34
CA ALA A 170 -2.87 -13.66 15.84
C ALA A 170 -4.01 -14.67 15.93
N ARG A 171 -5.15 -14.24 16.49
CA ARG A 171 -6.34 -15.10 16.66
C ARG A 171 -7.00 -15.45 15.35
N ARG A 172 -7.13 -14.46 14.46
CA ARG A 172 -7.72 -14.59 13.13
C ARG A 172 -6.85 -13.85 12.14
N VAL A 173 -6.51 -14.52 11.06
CA VAL A 173 -5.73 -13.95 9.96
C VAL A 173 -6.45 -14.24 8.65
N ARG A 174 -6.54 -13.22 7.79
CA ARG A 174 -7.07 -13.34 6.43
C ARG A 174 -6.09 -12.73 5.44
N VAL A 175 -5.95 -13.39 4.30
CA VAL A 175 -5.11 -12.88 3.21
C VAL A 175 -6.00 -12.03 2.31
N VAL A 176 -5.67 -10.75 2.22
CA VAL A 176 -6.29 -9.76 1.35
C VAL A 176 -5.16 -9.12 0.53
N PRO A 177 -4.91 -9.61 -0.68
CA PRO A 177 -3.86 -9.08 -1.52
C PRO A 177 -4.06 -7.60 -1.87
N ASN A 178 -2.97 -6.94 -2.23
CA ASN A 178 -3.04 -5.58 -2.76
C ASN A 178 -3.82 -5.54 -4.07
N ALA A 179 -4.72 -4.56 -4.16
CA ALA A 179 -5.54 -4.33 -5.32
C ALA A 179 -4.78 -3.59 -6.41
N ILE A 180 -4.99 -4.00 -7.66
CA ILE A 180 -4.59 -3.26 -8.85
C ILE A 180 -5.81 -2.86 -9.70
N PRO A 181 -5.67 -1.84 -10.56
CA PRO A 181 -6.65 -1.57 -11.61
C PRO A 181 -6.89 -2.81 -12.48
N PRO A 182 -8.07 -2.96 -13.11
CA PRO A 182 -8.34 -4.07 -14.02
C PRO A 182 -7.30 -4.10 -15.15
N PRO A 183 -6.94 -5.31 -15.65
CA PRO A 183 -6.08 -5.42 -16.81
C PRO A 183 -6.69 -4.72 -18.02
N GLU A 184 -5.89 -3.88 -18.69
CA GLU A 184 -6.30 -3.15 -19.88
C GLU A 184 -5.40 -3.49 -21.06
N ALA A 185 -5.99 -3.56 -22.26
CA ALA A 185 -5.23 -3.74 -23.49
C ALA A 185 -4.23 -2.60 -23.69
N SER A 186 -3.07 -2.90 -24.27
CA SER A 186 -2.09 -1.86 -24.49
C SER A 186 -2.53 -0.88 -25.57
N LEU A 187 -2.27 0.39 -25.33
CA LEU A 187 -2.59 1.46 -26.25
C LEU A 187 -1.54 1.63 -27.37
N VAL A 188 -0.43 0.89 -27.29
CA VAL A 188 0.71 1.01 -28.21
C VAL A 188 0.99 -0.31 -28.91
N ALA A 189 1.08 -0.27 -30.24
CA ALA A 189 1.34 -1.45 -31.07
C ALA A 189 2.80 -1.92 -31.02
N GLN A 190 3.74 -1.00 -30.80
CA GLN A 190 5.17 -1.28 -30.76
C GLN A 190 5.77 -1.03 -29.37
N ARG A 191 6.32 -2.09 -28.79
CA ARG A 191 6.94 -2.11 -27.47
C ARG A 191 8.44 -2.24 -27.64
N HIS A 192 9.21 -1.28 -27.11
CA HIS A 192 10.66 -1.19 -27.34
C HIS A 192 11.47 -0.96 -26.06
N ASP A 193 10.84 -0.44 -25.01
CA ASP A 193 11.54 -0.04 -23.80
C ASP A 193 11.60 -1.21 -22.79
N VAL A 194 12.68 -1.28 -22.00
CA VAL A 194 12.70 -2.04 -20.74
C VAL A 194 12.31 -1.08 -19.63
N VAL A 195 11.25 -1.38 -18.88
CA VAL A 195 10.71 -0.45 -17.88
C VAL A 195 10.81 -1.02 -16.49
N PHE A 196 11.31 -0.22 -15.55
CA PHE A 196 11.28 -0.50 -14.12
C PHE A 196 10.49 0.58 -13.38
N VAL A 197 9.52 0.16 -12.58
CA VAL A 197 8.67 1.05 -11.76
C VAL A 197 8.93 0.80 -10.28
N GLY A 198 9.12 1.87 -9.52
CA GLY A 198 9.11 1.82 -8.05
C GLY A 198 9.53 3.14 -7.40
N SER A 199 9.06 3.41 -6.18
CA SER A 199 9.49 4.59 -5.42
C SER A 199 11.00 4.57 -5.18
N LEU A 200 11.74 5.53 -5.71
CA LEU A 200 13.22 5.52 -5.74
C LEU A 200 13.84 6.09 -4.46
N ASP A 201 13.03 6.70 -3.60
CA ASP A 201 13.38 7.00 -2.20
C ASP A 201 13.36 5.76 -1.29
N TRP A 202 12.86 4.62 -1.79
CA TRP A 202 12.96 3.34 -1.11
C TRP A 202 14.23 2.59 -1.52
N ARG A 203 15.14 2.36 -0.56
CA ARG A 203 16.48 1.81 -0.82
C ARG A 203 16.50 0.54 -1.71
N PRO A 204 15.67 -0.50 -1.47
CA PRO A 204 15.63 -1.67 -2.36
C PRO A 204 15.32 -1.35 -3.83
N ASN A 205 14.50 -0.34 -4.11
CA ASN A 205 14.19 0.08 -5.47
C ASN A 205 15.33 0.89 -6.09
N ALA A 206 15.97 1.78 -5.32
CA ALA A 206 17.16 2.50 -5.76
C ALA A 206 18.31 1.54 -6.08
N ASP A 207 18.55 0.55 -5.23
CA ASP A 207 19.56 -0.49 -5.44
C ASP A 207 19.27 -1.29 -6.72
N ALA A 208 18.01 -1.70 -6.94
CA ALA A 208 17.61 -2.38 -8.18
C ALA A 208 17.77 -1.50 -9.44
N ALA A 209 17.46 -0.21 -9.36
CA ALA A 209 17.70 0.74 -10.45
C ALA A 209 19.19 0.85 -10.81
N VAL A 210 20.06 0.89 -9.81
CA VAL A 210 21.52 0.89 -10.00
C VAL A 210 21.98 -0.41 -10.65
N VAL A 211 21.52 -1.57 -10.18
CA VAL A 211 21.86 -2.89 -10.77
C VAL A 211 21.39 -2.96 -12.23
N LEU A 212 20.16 -2.51 -12.51
CA LEU A 212 19.64 -2.45 -13.88
C LEU A 212 20.55 -1.61 -14.78
N ALA A 213 20.86 -0.37 -14.37
CA ALA A 213 21.59 0.55 -15.22
C ALA A 213 23.09 0.22 -15.37
N LYS A 214 23.74 -0.26 -14.31
CA LYS A 214 25.20 -0.48 -14.27
C LYS A 214 25.63 -1.92 -14.52
N GLU A 215 24.80 -2.91 -14.20
CA GLU A 215 25.15 -4.31 -14.34
C GLU A 215 24.35 -4.97 -15.48
N ILE A 216 23.03 -4.84 -15.53
CA ILE A 216 22.22 -5.59 -16.51
C ILE A 216 22.22 -4.91 -17.88
N TRP A 217 21.88 -3.62 -17.94
CA TRP A 217 21.67 -2.88 -19.18
C TRP A 217 22.90 -2.86 -20.12
N PRO A 218 24.14 -2.65 -19.63
CA PRO A 218 25.33 -2.69 -20.50
C PRO A 218 25.50 -4.00 -21.27
N ARG A 219 25.00 -5.12 -20.72
CA ARG A 219 25.02 -6.44 -21.38
C ARG A 219 23.95 -6.58 -22.47
N CYS A 220 22.96 -5.68 -22.50
CA CYS A 220 21.81 -5.72 -23.40
C CYS A 220 21.92 -4.73 -24.56
N ARG A 221 22.57 -3.56 -24.38
CA ARG A 221 22.58 -2.42 -25.34
C ARG A 221 22.83 -2.82 -26.79
N ALA A 222 23.88 -3.61 -27.04
CA ALA A 222 24.25 -4.03 -28.40
C ALA A 222 23.31 -5.12 -28.98
N LEU A 223 22.57 -5.81 -28.11
CA LEU A 223 21.69 -6.92 -28.49
C LEU A 223 20.22 -6.49 -28.65
N LEU A 224 19.87 -5.29 -28.18
CA LEU A 224 18.52 -4.70 -28.21
C LEU A 224 18.55 -3.35 -28.96
N PRO A 225 18.74 -3.34 -30.30
CA PRO A 225 18.88 -2.11 -31.05
C PRO A 225 17.61 -1.25 -30.95
N GLY A 226 17.78 0.03 -30.60
CA GLY A 226 16.68 0.99 -30.45
C GLY A 226 15.91 0.91 -29.13
N ALA A 227 16.20 -0.07 -28.27
CA ALA A 227 15.62 -0.16 -26.95
C ALA A 227 16.26 0.83 -25.97
N ARG A 228 15.49 1.28 -24.98
CA ARG A 228 16.00 2.09 -23.86
C ARG A 228 15.65 1.43 -22.54
N LEU A 229 16.44 1.69 -21.51
CA LEU A 229 16.06 1.44 -20.13
C LEU A 229 15.34 2.67 -19.58
N VAL A 230 14.11 2.50 -19.10
CA VAL A 230 13.34 3.59 -18.48
C VAL A 230 13.02 3.22 -17.04
N ILE A 231 13.56 3.99 -16.10
CA ILE A 231 13.33 3.83 -14.66
C ILE A 231 12.38 4.94 -14.22
N VAL A 232 11.19 4.56 -13.74
CA VAL A 232 10.11 5.48 -13.37
C VAL A 232 9.85 5.37 -11.88
N GLY A 233 9.92 6.51 -11.17
CA GLY A 233 9.69 6.47 -9.73
C GLY A 233 9.89 7.77 -8.98
N ARG A 234 9.16 7.89 -7.88
CA ARG A 234 9.16 9.06 -7.00
C ARG A 234 10.53 9.31 -6.38
N ASN A 235 10.90 10.58 -6.25
CA ASN A 235 12.06 11.06 -5.47
C ASN A 235 13.38 10.31 -5.76
N PRO A 236 13.84 10.24 -7.03
CA PRO A 236 15.13 9.61 -7.32
C PRO A 236 16.26 10.31 -6.55
N PRO A 237 17.03 9.60 -5.71
CA PRO A 237 18.19 10.19 -5.06
C PRO A 237 19.27 10.51 -6.11
N LEU A 238 20.20 11.41 -5.77
CA LEU A 238 21.21 11.89 -6.72
C LEU A 238 21.99 10.75 -7.40
N HIS A 239 22.34 9.68 -6.67
CA HIS A 239 23.05 8.53 -7.21
C HIS A 239 22.25 7.69 -8.21
N VAL A 240 20.91 7.81 -8.22
CA VAL A 240 20.02 7.22 -9.24
C VAL A 240 19.85 8.19 -10.40
N GLN A 241 19.71 9.49 -10.14
CA GLN A 241 19.61 10.50 -11.21
C GLN A 241 20.85 10.49 -12.13
N THR A 242 22.05 10.29 -11.57
CA THR A 242 23.30 10.20 -12.35
C THR A 242 23.44 8.94 -13.20
N LEU A 243 22.48 8.00 -13.14
CA LEU A 243 22.43 6.86 -14.05
C LEU A 243 21.91 7.25 -15.45
N ALA A 244 21.30 8.42 -15.59
CA ALA A 244 20.75 8.89 -16.86
C ALA A 244 21.85 8.98 -17.94
N SER A 245 21.53 8.49 -19.13
CA SER A 245 22.40 8.54 -20.31
C SER A 245 21.55 8.48 -21.58
N HIS A 246 22.17 8.49 -22.77
CA HIS A 246 21.44 8.51 -24.05
C HIS A 246 20.41 7.38 -24.23
N ASP A 247 20.62 6.24 -23.56
CA ASP A 247 19.79 5.03 -23.63
C ASP A 247 19.23 4.61 -22.26
N VAL A 248 19.40 5.44 -21.22
CA VAL A 248 18.85 5.25 -19.87
C VAL A 248 18.11 6.51 -19.44
N ALA A 249 16.78 6.42 -19.32
CA ALA A 249 15.93 7.51 -18.84
C ALA A 249 15.56 7.30 -17.37
N ILE A 250 15.69 8.35 -16.56
CA ILE A 250 15.27 8.39 -15.16
C ILE A 250 14.11 9.37 -15.04
N GLU A 251 12.92 8.85 -14.81
CA GLU A 251 11.68 9.60 -14.69
C GLU A 251 11.29 9.67 -13.21
N GLY A 252 11.03 10.89 -12.73
CA GLY A 252 10.63 11.14 -11.35
C GLY A 252 9.18 10.73 -11.06
N SER A 253 8.51 11.50 -10.22
CA SER A 253 7.08 11.34 -9.98
C SER A 253 6.28 11.64 -11.25
N VAL A 254 5.51 10.65 -11.73
CA VAL A 254 4.63 10.79 -12.90
C VAL A 254 3.16 10.64 -12.50
N PRO A 255 2.21 11.29 -13.19
CA PRO A 255 0.77 11.13 -12.89
C PRO A 255 0.27 9.71 -13.11
N SER A 256 0.86 8.98 -14.06
CA SER A 256 0.54 7.60 -14.37
C SER A 256 1.76 6.87 -14.93
N VAL A 257 1.98 5.64 -14.47
CA VAL A 257 3.01 4.74 -15.00
C VAL A 257 2.55 4.00 -16.26
N ARG A 258 1.25 4.04 -16.57
CA ARG A 258 0.64 3.31 -17.69
C ARG A 258 1.28 3.63 -19.05
N PRO A 259 1.51 4.90 -19.43
CA PRO A 259 2.14 5.22 -20.73
C PRO A 259 3.54 4.62 -20.89
N TYR A 260 4.26 4.43 -19.79
CA TYR A 260 5.58 3.80 -19.80
C TYR A 260 5.46 2.28 -19.95
N LEU A 261 4.56 1.65 -19.20
CA LEU A 261 4.30 0.21 -19.32
C LEU A 261 3.73 -0.19 -20.68
N ASP A 262 2.95 0.67 -21.33
CA ASP A 262 2.45 0.44 -22.70
C ASP A 262 3.59 0.37 -23.73
N ARG A 263 4.68 1.10 -23.51
CA ARG A 263 5.89 1.04 -24.36
C ARG A 263 6.84 -0.09 -23.99
N ALA A 264 6.63 -0.73 -22.84
CA ALA A 264 7.51 -1.75 -22.32
C ALA A 264 7.33 -3.06 -23.09
N PHE A 265 8.42 -3.63 -23.62
CA PHE A 265 8.40 -5.02 -24.11
C PHE A 265 8.71 -6.01 -22.97
N ALA A 266 9.36 -5.54 -21.91
CA ALA A 266 9.62 -6.30 -20.70
C ALA A 266 9.82 -5.37 -19.50
N THR A 267 9.56 -5.90 -18.31
CA THR A 267 9.95 -5.32 -17.02
C THR A 267 10.94 -6.24 -16.33
N ALA A 268 12.05 -5.69 -15.84
CA ALA A 268 13.06 -6.42 -15.08
C ALA A 268 13.10 -5.91 -13.63
N VAL A 269 13.00 -6.83 -12.67
CA VAL A 269 12.84 -6.53 -11.23
C VAL A 269 13.94 -7.24 -10.41
N PRO A 270 15.21 -6.77 -10.45
CA PRO A 270 16.33 -7.39 -9.75
C PRO A 270 16.42 -6.91 -8.28
N LEU A 271 15.36 -7.11 -7.51
CA LEU A 271 15.38 -6.77 -6.09
C LEU A 271 16.34 -7.71 -5.35
N ARG A 272 17.08 -7.17 -4.38
CA ARG A 272 17.97 -7.94 -3.48
C ARG A 272 17.50 -7.91 -2.01
N ALA A 273 16.50 -7.08 -1.71
CA ALA A 273 15.91 -6.91 -0.38
C ALA A 273 14.46 -6.37 -0.50
N GLY A 274 13.73 -6.33 0.63
CA GLY A 274 12.36 -5.80 0.76
C GLY A 274 11.33 -6.88 1.15
N SER A 275 10.16 -6.50 1.65
CA SER A 275 9.03 -7.42 2.00
C SER A 275 7.69 -6.85 1.51
N GLY A 276 6.62 -7.63 1.56
CA GLY A 276 5.28 -7.28 1.05
C GLY A 276 5.10 -7.48 -0.47
N THR A 277 3.85 -7.39 -0.94
CA THR A 277 3.47 -7.63 -2.33
C THR A 277 4.17 -6.67 -3.30
N ARG A 278 4.80 -7.20 -4.35
CA ARG A 278 5.40 -6.36 -5.41
C ARG A 278 4.33 -5.88 -6.38
N ILE A 279 3.67 -4.78 -6.01
CA ILE A 279 2.66 -4.11 -6.85
C ILE A 279 3.16 -3.89 -8.28
N LYS A 280 4.45 -3.55 -8.46
CA LYS A 280 5.08 -3.38 -9.78
C LYS A 280 4.99 -4.61 -10.70
N ILE A 281 4.99 -5.84 -10.16
CA ILE A 281 4.83 -7.07 -10.96
C ILE A 281 3.35 -7.22 -11.36
N LEU A 282 2.43 -6.98 -10.44
CA LEU A 282 1.00 -6.99 -10.71
C LEU A 282 0.63 -5.93 -11.76
N GLU A 283 1.15 -4.71 -11.64
CA GLU A 283 0.96 -3.62 -12.61
C GLU A 283 1.49 -3.99 -14.00
N ALA A 284 2.67 -4.62 -14.07
CA ALA A 284 3.24 -5.09 -15.33
C ALA A 284 2.36 -6.16 -15.98
N TRP A 285 1.91 -7.17 -15.23
CA TRP A 285 0.99 -8.19 -15.75
C TRP A 285 -0.35 -7.60 -16.20
N ALA A 286 -0.91 -6.64 -15.45
CA ALA A 286 -2.14 -5.94 -15.82
C ALA A 286 -1.98 -5.11 -17.10
N ALA A 287 -0.80 -4.52 -17.32
CA ALA A 287 -0.42 -3.83 -18.55
C ALA A 287 -0.06 -4.79 -19.70
N GLY A 288 -0.06 -6.10 -19.46
CA GLY A 288 0.36 -7.11 -20.42
C GLY A 288 1.83 -6.98 -20.81
N VAL A 289 2.69 -6.78 -19.81
CA VAL A 289 4.15 -6.70 -19.96
C VAL A 289 4.78 -7.97 -19.37
N PRO A 290 5.61 -8.71 -20.14
CA PRO A 290 6.41 -9.81 -19.61
C PRO A 290 7.30 -9.36 -18.45
N VAL A 291 7.42 -10.20 -17.42
CA VAL A 291 8.19 -9.91 -16.21
C VAL A 291 9.40 -10.84 -16.07
N ILE A 292 10.56 -10.25 -15.78
CA ILE A 292 11.74 -10.95 -15.28
C ILE A 292 11.97 -10.46 -13.86
N ALA A 293 12.08 -11.36 -12.89
CA ALA A 293 12.16 -11.01 -11.48
C ALA A 293 13.17 -11.89 -10.74
N SER A 294 13.79 -11.35 -9.68
CA SER A 294 14.50 -12.20 -8.72
C SER A 294 13.52 -12.98 -7.86
N ARG A 295 13.95 -14.08 -7.23
CA ARG A 295 13.10 -14.85 -6.30
C ARG A 295 12.52 -13.96 -5.20
N ILE A 296 13.30 -13.04 -4.65
CA ILE A 296 12.84 -12.10 -3.62
C ILE A 296 11.86 -11.04 -4.17
N ALA A 297 11.87 -10.78 -5.47
CA ALA A 297 10.84 -9.98 -6.12
C ALA A 297 9.55 -10.78 -6.39
N ALA A 298 9.66 -12.07 -6.72
CA ALA A 298 8.51 -12.94 -6.93
C ALA A 298 7.87 -13.48 -5.63
N GLU A 299 8.56 -13.35 -4.50
CA GLU A 299 8.13 -13.86 -3.19
C GLU A 299 6.71 -13.39 -2.81
N GLY A 300 5.86 -14.34 -2.41
CA GLY A 300 4.49 -14.08 -1.99
C GLY A 300 3.48 -13.90 -3.12
N LEU A 301 3.91 -13.96 -4.39
CA LEU A 301 3.02 -14.01 -5.55
C LEU A 301 2.72 -15.47 -5.95
N PRO A 302 1.48 -15.80 -6.37
CA PRO A 302 1.11 -17.14 -6.84
C PRO A 302 1.62 -17.37 -8.27
N CYS A 303 2.94 -17.38 -8.42
CA CYS A 303 3.65 -17.30 -9.69
C CYS A 303 4.58 -18.49 -9.91
N SER A 304 4.93 -18.77 -11.16
CA SER A 304 5.80 -19.89 -11.54
C SER A 304 6.79 -19.48 -12.62
N ASP A 305 8.05 -19.87 -12.41
CA ASP A 305 9.13 -19.64 -13.37
C ASP A 305 8.85 -20.29 -14.72
N GLY A 306 9.09 -19.55 -15.79
CA GLY A 306 8.87 -19.98 -17.17
C GLY A 306 7.40 -20.03 -17.60
N LYS A 307 6.45 -19.75 -16.70
CA LYS A 307 5.02 -19.76 -17.00
C LYS A 307 4.44 -18.35 -17.07
N ASP A 308 4.55 -17.60 -15.98
CA ASP A 308 3.95 -16.25 -15.83
C ASP A 308 5.00 -15.16 -15.60
N LEU A 309 6.22 -15.55 -15.22
CA LEU A 309 7.41 -14.71 -15.20
C LEU A 309 8.65 -15.55 -15.50
N ILE A 310 9.80 -14.89 -15.69
CA ILE A 310 11.12 -15.54 -15.72
C ILE A 310 11.86 -15.19 -14.43
N LEU A 311 12.33 -16.19 -13.69
CA LEU A 311 13.21 -15.99 -12.54
C LEU A 311 14.66 -15.82 -12.99
N ALA A 312 15.34 -14.82 -12.43
CA ALA A 312 16.76 -14.56 -12.65
C ALA A 312 17.38 -13.99 -11.36
N GLU A 313 18.56 -14.46 -10.97
CA GLU A 313 19.28 -13.98 -9.79
C GLU A 313 20.49 -13.13 -10.18
N GLU A 314 21.19 -13.53 -11.24
CA GLU A 314 22.42 -12.88 -11.66
C GLU A 314 22.21 -11.86 -12.79
N PRO A 315 22.98 -10.76 -12.86
CA PRO A 315 22.85 -9.77 -13.94
C PRO A 315 22.93 -10.37 -15.36
N SER A 316 23.70 -11.45 -15.55
CA SER A 316 23.81 -12.16 -16.82
C SER A 316 22.55 -12.97 -17.16
N GLU A 317 21.82 -13.48 -16.16
CA GLU A 317 20.55 -14.17 -16.32
C GLU A 317 19.45 -13.20 -16.74
N PHE A 318 19.36 -12.04 -16.08
CA PHE A 318 18.46 -10.97 -16.48
C PHE A 318 18.71 -10.52 -17.92
N ALA A 319 19.98 -10.30 -18.30
CA ALA A 319 20.33 -9.89 -19.65
C ALA A 319 19.94 -10.97 -20.69
N ARG A 320 20.23 -12.24 -20.42
CA ARG A 320 19.81 -13.35 -21.31
C ARG A 320 18.30 -13.43 -21.45
N ALA A 321 17.55 -13.28 -20.35
CA ALA A 321 16.10 -13.28 -20.37
C ALA A 321 15.53 -12.11 -21.18
N LEU A 322 16.07 -10.88 -21.02
CA LEU A 322 15.67 -9.72 -21.82
C LEU A 322 15.90 -9.94 -23.31
N VAL A 323 17.07 -10.46 -23.68
CA VAL A 323 17.39 -10.78 -25.09
C VAL A 323 16.51 -11.89 -25.65
N ARG A 324 16.17 -12.89 -24.83
CA ARG A 324 15.24 -13.96 -25.22
C ARG A 324 13.84 -13.39 -25.49
N LEU A 325 13.29 -12.59 -24.60
CA LEU A 325 11.98 -11.95 -24.78
C LEU A 325 11.95 -11.00 -25.97
N TRP A 326 13.06 -10.32 -26.27
CA TRP A 326 13.16 -9.46 -27.45
C TRP A 326 13.10 -10.24 -28.77
N ARG A 327 13.64 -11.45 -28.81
CA ARG A 327 13.73 -12.27 -30.02
C ARG A 327 12.56 -13.24 -30.19
N ASP A 328 12.00 -13.71 -29.09
CA ASP A 328 10.95 -14.72 -29.04
C ASP A 328 9.63 -14.09 -28.60
N ARG A 329 8.88 -13.60 -29.59
CA ARG A 329 7.57 -12.98 -29.35
C ARG A 329 6.54 -13.97 -28.84
N GLN A 330 6.62 -15.24 -29.24
CA GLN A 330 5.68 -16.26 -28.78
C GLN A 330 5.83 -16.48 -27.27
N LEU A 331 7.06 -16.59 -26.78
CA LEU A 331 7.34 -16.66 -25.35
C LEU A 331 6.80 -15.44 -24.59
N ALA A 332 7.02 -14.24 -25.14
CA ALA A 332 6.51 -13.01 -24.54
C ALA A 332 4.98 -13.01 -24.45
N ASP A 333 4.29 -13.42 -25.52
CA ASP A 333 2.82 -13.50 -25.57
C ASP A 333 2.26 -14.58 -24.61
N GLU A 334 2.96 -15.70 -24.45
CA GLU A 334 2.63 -16.76 -23.47
C GLU A 334 2.76 -16.25 -22.03
N LEU A 335 3.89 -15.62 -21.68
CA LEU A 335 4.11 -15.04 -20.35
C LEU A 335 3.08 -13.94 -20.03
N VAL A 336 2.72 -13.11 -21.01
CA VAL A 336 1.67 -12.09 -20.84
C VAL A 336 0.31 -12.72 -20.57
N ARG A 337 -0.03 -13.77 -21.32
CA ARG A 337 -1.32 -14.46 -21.16
C ARG A 337 -1.43 -15.10 -19.78
N GLU A 338 -0.40 -15.81 -19.34
CA GLU A 338 -0.38 -16.44 -18.01
C GLU A 338 -0.29 -15.39 -16.90
N GLY A 339 0.56 -14.37 -17.03
CA GLY A 339 0.63 -13.26 -16.08
C GLY A 339 -0.71 -12.55 -15.88
N ARG A 340 -1.47 -12.33 -16.96
CA ARG A 340 -2.84 -11.78 -16.87
C ARG A 340 -3.81 -12.71 -16.15
N ARG A 341 -3.70 -14.03 -16.33
CA ARG A 341 -4.50 -15.00 -15.56
C ARG A 341 -4.13 -14.97 -14.08
N THR A 342 -2.83 -14.87 -13.77
CA THR A 342 -2.32 -14.77 -12.41
C THR A 342 -2.79 -13.51 -11.69
N VAL A 343 -2.87 -12.38 -12.41
CA VAL A 343 -3.21 -11.07 -11.81
C VAL A 343 -4.73 -10.81 -11.70
N GLU A 344 -5.56 -11.55 -12.42
CA GLU A 344 -7.01 -11.37 -12.47
C GLU A 344 -7.72 -11.39 -11.09
N PRO A 345 -7.31 -12.24 -10.12
CA PRO A 345 -7.85 -12.22 -8.76
C PRO A 345 -7.49 -10.97 -7.94
N PHE A 346 -6.47 -10.20 -8.35
CA PHE A 346 -5.95 -9.03 -7.64
C PHE A 346 -6.66 -7.71 -8.02
N THR A 347 -7.71 -7.79 -8.83
CA THR A 347 -8.48 -6.62 -9.27
C THR A 347 -9.20 -5.93 -8.11
N ALA A 348 -9.26 -4.60 -8.14
CA ALA A 348 -9.80 -3.80 -7.06
C ALA A 348 -11.22 -4.21 -6.62
N ASP A 349 -12.09 -4.58 -7.56
CA ASP A 349 -13.46 -5.01 -7.25
C ASP A 349 -13.50 -6.35 -6.51
N LYS A 350 -12.65 -7.32 -6.89
CA LYS A 350 -12.57 -8.61 -6.20
C LYS A 350 -12.01 -8.45 -4.79
N ILE A 351 -10.95 -7.66 -4.63
CA ILE A 351 -10.38 -7.35 -3.32
C ILE A 351 -11.41 -6.62 -2.45
N ALA A 352 -12.14 -5.65 -3.02
CA ALA A 352 -13.22 -4.95 -2.31
C ALA A 352 -14.29 -5.91 -1.78
N GLN A 353 -14.75 -6.84 -2.61
CA GLN A 353 -15.74 -7.85 -2.23
C GLN A 353 -15.22 -8.80 -1.15
N ALA A 354 -13.95 -9.21 -1.23
CA ALA A 354 -13.32 -10.07 -0.23
C ALA A 354 -13.25 -9.39 1.15
N VAL A 355 -12.84 -8.12 1.17
CA VAL A 355 -12.78 -7.32 2.40
C VAL A 355 -14.15 -7.17 3.02
N ALA A 356 -15.15 -6.75 2.24
CA ALA A 356 -16.51 -6.58 2.75
C ALA A 356 -17.10 -7.88 3.31
N ARG A 357 -16.70 -9.04 2.75
CA ARG A 357 -17.09 -10.36 3.27
C ARG A 357 -16.44 -10.65 4.61
N HIS A 358 -15.13 -10.42 4.76
CA HIS A 358 -14.43 -10.64 6.03
C HIS A 358 -14.97 -9.78 7.17
N TYR A 359 -15.37 -8.55 6.87
CA TYR A 359 -16.01 -7.67 7.85
C TYR A 359 -17.39 -8.22 8.25
N ARG A 360 -18.23 -8.62 7.30
CA ARG A 360 -19.53 -9.23 7.62
C ARG A 360 -19.40 -10.49 8.47
N GLU A 361 -18.45 -11.36 8.14
CA GLU A 361 -18.17 -12.57 8.94
C GLU A 361 -17.79 -12.24 10.40
N LEU A 362 -17.16 -11.10 10.66
CA LEU A 362 -16.80 -10.67 12.02
C LEU A 362 -17.99 -10.19 12.86
N ILE A 363 -19.08 -9.73 12.23
CA ILE A 363 -20.34 -9.35 12.89
C ILE A 363 -21.19 -10.58 13.18
N GLU A 364 -21.19 -11.57 12.29
CA GLU A 364 -22.05 -12.75 12.43
C GLU A 364 -21.66 -13.61 13.64
N PRO A 365 -22.64 -14.06 14.46
CA PRO A 365 -22.39 -14.98 15.55
C PRO A 365 -21.78 -16.29 15.02
N GLU A 366 -20.83 -16.85 15.77
CA GLU A 366 -20.03 -18.01 15.36
C GLU A 366 -20.88 -19.25 15.02
N SER A 367 -22.13 -19.30 15.52
CA SER A 367 -23.14 -20.34 15.27
C SER A 367 -23.88 -20.24 13.93
N ALA A 368 -23.77 -19.13 13.18
CA ALA A 368 -24.51 -18.90 11.94
C ALA A 368 -23.65 -19.06 10.66
N ARG A 369 -22.36 -19.38 10.81
CA ARG A 369 -21.43 -19.46 9.68
C ARG A 369 -21.57 -20.80 8.96
N PRO A 370 -21.62 -20.85 7.60
CA PRO A 370 -21.52 -22.10 6.86
C PRO A 370 -20.14 -22.73 7.15
N TYR A 371 -20.14 -23.99 7.58
CA TYR A 371 -18.93 -24.78 7.74
C TYR A 371 -18.25 -24.90 6.37
N SER A 372 -17.06 -24.32 6.18
CA SER A 372 -16.23 -24.59 5.02
C SER A 372 -15.18 -25.62 5.39
N ASP A 373 -15.19 -26.76 4.70
CA ASP A 373 -14.32 -27.94 4.93
C ASP A 373 -12.81 -27.69 4.71
N ALA A 374 -12.34 -26.44 4.68
CA ALA A 374 -10.93 -26.11 4.44
C ALA A 374 -10.11 -25.87 5.72
N TYR A 375 -10.72 -25.88 6.91
CA TYR A 375 -9.98 -25.61 8.15
C TYR A 375 -10.50 -26.42 9.33
N ALA A 376 -9.90 -27.60 9.55
CA ALA A 376 -9.97 -28.28 10.83
C ALA A 376 -8.84 -27.76 11.74
N PRO A 377 -9.11 -26.98 12.80
CA PRO A 377 -8.12 -26.74 13.83
C PRO A 377 -8.05 -27.98 14.73
N ALA A 378 -6.84 -28.49 14.96
CA ALA A 378 -6.57 -29.38 16.08
C ALA A 378 -6.72 -28.57 17.39
N MET A 379 -7.93 -28.54 17.93
CA MET A 379 -8.24 -27.99 19.25
C MET A 379 -8.65 -29.15 20.16
N ALA A 380 -7.72 -29.60 21.01
CA ALA A 380 -8.11 -30.21 22.28
C ALA A 380 -8.42 -29.08 23.27
N ALA A 381 -9.64 -29.07 23.79
CA ALA A 381 -10.19 -28.04 24.65
C ALA A 381 -9.54 -28.02 26.04
N THR A 382 -9.41 -26.82 26.61
CA THR A 382 -9.47 -26.63 28.07
C THR A 382 -10.36 -25.41 28.37
N PRO A 383 -11.42 -25.55 29.18
CA PRO A 383 -12.31 -24.45 29.51
C PRO A 383 -11.76 -23.69 30.72
N GLN A 384 -11.48 -22.40 30.56
CA GLN A 384 -11.57 -21.34 31.59
C GLN A 384 -10.87 -20.08 31.08
N ARG A 385 -11.60 -18.95 31.01
CA ARG A 385 -11.22 -17.68 31.64
C ARG A 385 -12.18 -16.55 31.25
N ARG A 386 -13.17 -16.32 32.12
CA ARG A 386 -13.70 -14.97 32.41
C ARG A 386 -12.66 -14.20 33.23
N ALA A 387 -12.64 -12.89 33.04
CA ALA A 387 -11.94 -11.86 33.81
C ALA A 387 -10.41 -11.93 33.88
N ARG A 388 -9.74 -11.12 33.04
CA ARG A 388 -8.44 -10.50 33.35
C ARG A 388 -8.36 -9.10 32.75
N ALA A 389 -8.84 -8.10 33.48
CA ALA A 389 -8.20 -6.80 33.47
C ALA A 389 -6.88 -6.97 34.24
N ARG A 390 -5.79 -7.25 33.52
CA ARG A 390 -4.43 -7.10 34.06
C ARG A 390 -3.88 -5.80 33.47
N ALA A 391 -3.30 -4.96 34.32
CA ALA A 391 -2.52 -3.82 33.89
C ALA A 391 -1.36 -4.34 33.00
N PHE A 392 -1.51 -4.17 31.69
CA PHE A 392 -0.48 -4.49 30.71
C PHE A 392 0.48 -3.30 30.61
N SER A 393 1.75 -3.52 30.95
CA SER A 393 2.86 -2.63 30.56
C SER A 393 3.25 -2.98 29.12
N SER A 394 2.40 -2.59 28.17
CA SER A 394 2.61 -2.80 26.74
C SER A 394 3.42 -1.63 26.15
N ILE A 395 4.08 -1.80 25.00
CA ILE A 395 4.82 -0.70 24.35
C ILE A 395 3.84 0.44 24.03
N SER A 396 2.67 0.07 23.51
CA SER A 396 1.54 0.96 23.22
C SER A 396 1.05 1.68 24.48
N ALA A 397 0.86 0.96 25.60
CA ALA A 397 0.35 1.52 26.86
C ALA A 397 1.34 2.45 27.57
N ARG A 398 2.65 2.16 27.47
CA ARG A 398 3.72 3.02 28.03
C ARG A 398 3.78 4.37 27.32
N TYR A 399 3.59 4.38 26.00
CA TYR A 399 3.62 5.60 25.20
C TYR A 399 2.32 6.41 25.32
N ALA A 400 1.17 5.73 25.29
CA ALA A 400 -0.16 6.31 25.52
C ALA A 400 -0.24 7.20 26.78
N SER A 401 0.48 6.79 27.84
CA SER A 401 0.41 7.43 29.15
C SER A 401 1.42 8.56 29.33
N SER A 402 2.51 8.60 28.55
CA SER A 402 3.62 9.54 28.77
C SER A 402 3.36 10.96 28.26
N ARG A 403 2.24 11.21 27.55
CA ARG A 403 1.98 12.51 26.89
C ARG A 403 0.81 13.33 27.46
N ALA A 404 0.26 12.93 28.61
CA ALA A 404 -0.56 13.83 29.44
C ALA A 404 0.20 15.11 29.89
N LEU A 405 1.51 15.19 29.62
CA LEU A 405 2.38 16.33 29.92
C LEU A 405 2.49 17.39 28.79
N CYS A 406 2.02 17.12 27.56
CA CYS A 406 2.12 18.09 26.45
C CYS A 406 0.79 18.71 26.00
N SER A 407 -0.37 18.30 26.54
CA SER A 407 -1.68 18.83 26.13
C SER A 407 -1.99 20.25 26.66
N ALA A 408 -0.98 21.00 27.13
CA ALA A 408 -1.16 22.35 27.66
C ALA A 408 -1.17 23.45 26.58
N SER A 409 -0.94 23.14 25.30
CA SER A 409 -0.85 24.16 24.23
C SER A 409 -2.06 24.24 23.29
N GLU A 410 -3.07 23.35 23.38
CA GLU A 410 -4.24 23.38 22.49
C GLU A 410 -5.44 24.18 23.03
N SER A 411 -5.37 24.72 24.25
CA SER A 411 -6.53 25.38 24.89
C SER A 411 -6.57 26.91 24.76
N ALA A 412 -5.76 27.53 23.89
CA ALA A 412 -5.73 28.99 23.74
C ALA A 412 -5.53 29.44 22.29
N ALA A 413 -6.60 29.46 21.50
CA ALA A 413 -6.72 30.33 20.33
C ALA A 413 -8.20 30.54 19.96
N ALA A 414 -8.88 31.39 20.73
CA ALA A 414 -10.05 32.11 20.24
C ALA A 414 -9.56 33.23 19.31
N LEU A 415 -10.20 33.35 18.15
CA LEU A 415 -10.12 34.49 17.21
C LEU A 415 -10.47 35.83 17.90
N PRO A 416 -10.10 37.05 17.39
CA PRO A 416 -10.08 37.40 15.96
C PRO A 416 -9.05 38.44 15.45
N GLY A 417 -8.95 38.55 14.11
CA GLY A 417 -8.67 39.81 13.39
C GLY A 417 -7.22 40.07 12.94
N GLY A 418 -6.98 40.17 11.63
CA GLY A 418 -5.71 40.67 11.09
C GLY A 418 -5.56 40.45 9.58
N THR A 419 -5.31 41.53 8.86
CA THR A 419 -5.41 41.71 7.41
C THR A 419 -4.32 41.02 6.57
N SER A 420 -4.70 40.78 5.31
CA SER A 420 -4.01 40.19 4.17
C SER A 420 -2.68 40.81 3.72
N THR A 421 -1.76 39.98 3.21
CA THR A 421 -1.02 40.22 1.95
C THR A 421 -0.46 38.89 1.39
N PRO A 422 -0.39 38.68 0.06
CA PRO A 422 -0.20 37.34 -0.54
C PRO A 422 1.25 37.05 -0.94
N ALA A 423 1.64 35.78 -0.88
CA ALA A 423 2.88 35.23 -1.46
C ALA A 423 2.54 34.09 -2.46
N PRO A 424 3.40 33.83 -3.47
CA PRO A 424 3.01 33.26 -4.77
C PRO A 424 2.84 31.73 -4.77
N PRO A 425 2.23 31.14 -5.83
CA PRO A 425 1.72 29.77 -5.79
C PRO A 425 2.85 28.74 -5.90
N ALA A 426 2.95 27.85 -4.92
CA ALA A 426 3.76 26.64 -5.01
C ALA A 426 2.94 25.49 -5.62
N SER A 427 3.51 24.89 -6.65
CA SER A 427 2.98 23.78 -7.46
C SER A 427 2.59 22.56 -6.61
N SER A 428 1.35 22.12 -6.80
CA SER A 428 0.74 20.95 -6.19
C SER A 428 1.37 19.64 -6.73
N SER A 429 1.85 18.80 -5.83
CA SER A 429 2.17 17.40 -6.14
C SER A 429 1.49 16.51 -5.10
N GLY A 430 0.57 15.66 -5.58
CA GLY A 430 -0.26 14.80 -4.74
C GLY A 430 0.51 13.59 -4.24
N SER A 431 0.54 13.41 -2.91
CA SER A 431 0.85 12.15 -2.24
C SER A 431 -0.38 11.63 -1.52
N SER A 432 -0.59 10.31 -1.59
CA SER A 432 -1.68 9.64 -0.88
C SER A 432 -1.44 9.67 0.64
N PRO A 433 -2.43 10.10 1.44
CA PRO A 433 -2.29 10.19 2.89
C PRO A 433 -2.36 8.80 3.57
N THR A 434 -1.65 8.64 4.69
CA THR A 434 -1.78 7.48 5.58
C THR A 434 -3.09 7.62 6.37
N ALA A 435 -3.99 6.66 6.27
CA ALA A 435 -5.37 6.81 6.72
C ALA A 435 -5.80 5.65 7.64
N LEU A 436 -6.24 6.00 8.85
CA LEU A 436 -7.02 5.13 9.73
C LEU A 436 -8.48 5.15 9.27
N ALA A 437 -9.04 4.01 8.87
CA ALA A 437 -10.44 3.92 8.48
C ALA A 437 -11.27 3.40 9.65
N MET A 438 -12.42 3.99 9.89
CA MET A 438 -13.37 3.59 10.93
C MET A 438 -14.69 3.35 10.24
N THR A 439 -15.34 2.23 10.49
CA THR A 439 -16.55 1.85 9.74
C THR A 439 -17.71 1.60 10.69
N GLN A 440 -18.87 2.14 10.33
CA GLN A 440 -20.19 1.91 10.91
C GLN A 440 -21.05 1.17 9.89
N ARG A 441 -21.99 0.36 10.39
CA ARG A 441 -23.11 -0.35 9.73
C ARG A 441 -23.11 -0.50 8.18
N PRO A 442 -23.45 -1.68 7.65
CA PRO A 442 -23.63 -1.86 6.20
C PRO A 442 -24.62 -0.85 5.61
N ARG A 443 -24.29 -0.25 4.46
CA ARG A 443 -25.23 0.63 3.76
C ARG A 443 -26.41 -0.18 3.25
N ALA A 444 -27.63 0.27 3.56
CA ALA A 444 -28.87 -0.32 3.08
C ALA A 444 -29.05 0.00 1.59
N ASN A 445 -28.39 -0.74 0.68
CA ASN A 445 -28.75 -0.95 -0.74
C ASN A 445 -27.71 -1.76 -1.53
N ALA A 446 -27.15 -2.83 -0.97
CA ALA A 446 -26.32 -3.79 -1.72
C ALA A 446 -27.01 -5.17 -1.83
N SER A 447 -28.26 -5.20 -2.30
CA SER A 447 -28.92 -6.45 -2.72
C SER A 447 -30.04 -6.18 -3.73
N SER A 448 -29.69 -6.14 -5.02
CA SER A 448 -30.56 -6.54 -6.14
C SER A 448 -29.88 -6.22 -7.48
N ALA A 449 -29.27 -7.23 -8.12
CA ALA A 449 -29.13 -7.34 -9.57
C ALA A 449 -28.42 -8.66 -9.92
N VAL A 450 -29.14 -9.78 -9.80
CA VAL A 450 -28.86 -10.99 -10.57
C VAL A 450 -30.17 -11.38 -11.23
N SER A 451 -30.31 -11.01 -12.51
CA SER A 451 -31.09 -11.66 -13.57
C SER A 451 -31.50 -10.63 -14.63
N GLY A 452 -31.21 -10.93 -15.90
CA GLY A 452 -31.68 -10.15 -17.05
C GLY A 452 -30.61 -9.94 -18.12
N SER A 453 -30.48 -10.88 -19.04
CA SER A 453 -30.06 -10.55 -20.41
C SER A 453 -31.13 -9.63 -21.05
N PRO A 454 -30.75 -8.66 -21.90
CA PRO A 454 -30.95 -8.91 -23.33
C PRO A 454 -29.90 -8.28 -24.26
N SER A 455 -30.10 -8.62 -25.53
CA SER A 455 -29.40 -8.38 -26.77
C SER A 455 -29.17 -6.93 -27.22
N VAL A 456 -28.10 -6.77 -28.02
CA VAL A 456 -27.86 -5.87 -29.17
C VAL A 456 -29.03 -5.01 -29.67
N SER A 457 -28.84 -3.69 -29.76
CA SER A 457 -29.10 -2.87 -30.98
C SER A 457 -28.72 -1.40 -30.80
N GLU A 458 -28.38 -0.78 -31.93
CA GLU A 458 -27.90 0.58 -32.22
C GLU A 458 -28.71 1.76 -31.65
N GLY A 459 -28.09 2.95 -31.63
CA GLY A 459 -28.81 4.21 -31.41
C GLY A 459 -27.91 5.44 -31.38
N ILE A 460 -27.53 5.93 -32.55
CA ILE A 460 -27.03 7.30 -32.81
C ILE A 460 -28.14 8.31 -32.47
N ALA A 461 -27.80 9.43 -31.84
CA ALA A 461 -28.59 10.66 -31.93
C ALA A 461 -27.68 11.91 -31.91
N ILE A 462 -27.61 12.56 -33.07
CA ILE A 462 -27.15 13.92 -33.31
C ILE A 462 -28.39 14.80 -33.54
N THR A 463 -28.42 16.00 -32.96
CA THR A 463 -29.15 17.19 -33.45
C THR A 463 -28.35 18.42 -32.94
N SER A 464 -27.64 19.24 -33.74
CA SER A 464 -28.06 20.24 -34.77
C SER A 464 -29.10 21.23 -34.22
N ALA A 465 -29.00 22.57 -34.29
CA ALA A 465 -28.41 23.54 -35.23
C ALA A 465 -28.05 24.84 -34.45
N ALA A 466 -27.34 25.87 -34.92
CA ALA A 466 -27.44 26.56 -36.20
C ALA A 466 -26.18 27.38 -36.54
N ALA A 467 -26.02 27.61 -37.83
CA ALA A 467 -24.94 28.31 -38.50
C ALA A 467 -24.97 29.84 -38.29
N ASN A 468 -23.80 30.49 -38.38
CA ASN A 468 -23.61 31.49 -39.43
C ASN A 468 -22.13 31.73 -39.78
N THR A 469 -21.94 31.92 -41.08
CA THR A 469 -20.71 32.11 -41.84
C THR A 469 -20.01 33.46 -41.60
N SER A 470 -18.67 33.50 -41.63
CA SER A 470 -17.90 34.00 -42.79
C SER A 470 -16.47 34.49 -42.46
N ARG A 471 -15.53 34.02 -43.30
CA ARG A 471 -14.37 34.72 -43.92
C ARG A 471 -13.34 35.50 -43.06
N ALA A 472 -12.12 34.95 -43.12
CA ALA A 472 -10.94 35.46 -43.84
C ALA A 472 -9.89 36.37 -43.14
N SER A 473 -8.65 35.94 -43.38
CA SER A 473 -7.40 36.69 -43.60
C SER A 473 -6.39 36.83 -42.44
N SER A 474 -5.22 36.23 -42.69
CA SER A 474 -3.86 36.74 -42.48
C SER A 474 -3.52 37.50 -41.20
N ARG A 475 -2.61 36.97 -40.39
CA ARG A 475 -1.15 37.09 -40.52
C ARG A 475 -0.46 36.10 -39.60
#